data_AF-A0A955ZSY5-F1
#
_entry.id   AF-A0A955ZSY5-F1
#
_cell.length_a   1.000
_cell.length_b   1.000
_cell.length_c   1.000
_cell.angle_alpha   90.00
_cell.angle_beta   90.00
_cell.angle_gamma   90.00
#
_symmetry.space_group_name_H-M   'P 1'
#
loop_
_entity.id
_entity.type
_entity.pdbx_description
1 polymer ?
#
loop_
_entity_poly.entity_id
_entity_poly.type
_entity_poly.pdbx_seq_one_letter_code
_entity_poly.pdbx_strand_id
1 'polypeptide(L)'
;MNVWRRLVDRLVGRSGDGIRVRVVLKGRMGEGWFDEDRRLRLPAGATLGTLIAEADRRGLGLSKAIESSPHLRHTLMWNGRRTPVDEHLDAVLADGDEVYLLGPVAGG
;
A
#
# COMPACT_ATOMS: atom_id res chain seq x y z
N MET A 1 8.87 -22.64 -10.34
CA MET A 1 7.50 -22.70 -9.78
C MET A 1 7.59 -22.38 -8.29
N ASN A 2 7.35 -21.14 -7.92
CA ASN A 2 7.80 -20.57 -6.64
C ASN A 2 6.83 -20.89 -5.49
N VAL A 3 7.36 -21.57 -4.47
CA VAL A 3 6.72 -22.03 -3.22
C VAL A 3 6.05 -20.90 -2.42
N TRP A 4 6.46 -19.66 -2.64
CA TRP A 4 5.97 -18.45 -1.98
C TRP A 4 4.47 -18.14 -2.20
N ARG A 5 3.86 -18.67 -3.27
CA ARG A 5 2.44 -18.39 -3.57
C ARG A 5 1.44 -19.14 -2.69
N ARG A 6 1.85 -20.21 -1.99
CA ARG A 6 0.94 -21.03 -1.16
C ARG A 6 0.84 -20.59 0.31
N LEU A 7 1.74 -19.72 0.77
CA LEU A 7 1.71 -19.22 2.15
C LEU A 7 0.71 -18.06 2.31
N VAL A 8 0.52 -17.25 1.27
CA VAL A 8 -0.43 -16.13 1.27
C VAL A 8 -1.88 -16.61 1.36
N ASP A 9 -2.22 -17.75 0.72
CA ASP A 9 -3.58 -18.31 0.75
C ASP A 9 -3.98 -18.89 2.13
N ARG A 10 -3.01 -19.19 3.02
CA ARG A 10 -3.28 -19.82 4.32
C ARG A 10 -3.40 -18.84 5.50
N LEU A 11 -3.01 -17.58 5.31
CA LEU A 11 -3.22 -16.49 6.28
C LEU A 11 -4.59 -15.82 6.17
N VAL A 12 -5.41 -16.23 5.19
CA VAL A 12 -6.82 -15.83 5.06
C VAL A 12 -7.64 -16.64 6.07
N GLY A 13 -7.42 -16.34 7.36
CA GLY A 13 -8.17 -16.90 8.48
C GLY A 13 -9.65 -16.55 8.38
N ARG A 14 -10.46 -17.60 8.22
CA ARG A 14 -11.78 -17.84 8.83
C ARG A 14 -12.48 -16.60 9.46
N SER A 15 -13.52 -16.13 8.76
CA SER A 15 -14.75 -15.53 9.29
C SER A 15 -14.65 -14.35 10.27
N GLY A 16 -14.80 -13.11 9.75
CA GLY A 16 -15.32 -11.98 10.55
C GLY A 16 -14.49 -10.69 10.54
N ASP A 17 -13.18 -10.78 10.76
CA ASP A 17 -12.37 -9.61 11.16
C ASP A 17 -11.46 -9.05 10.06
N GLY A 18 -12.01 -8.77 8.88
CA GLY A 18 -11.26 -8.01 7.88
C GLY A 18 -11.03 -6.56 8.32
N ILE A 19 -9.83 -6.02 8.10
CA ILE A 19 -9.55 -4.60 8.32
C ILE A 19 -9.85 -3.79 7.05
N ARG A 20 -10.16 -2.50 7.22
CA ARG A 20 -10.32 -1.53 6.13
C ARG A 20 -9.24 -0.47 6.27
N VAL A 21 -8.45 -0.32 5.23
CA VAL A 21 -7.40 0.68 5.14
C VAL A 21 -7.74 1.63 4.02
N ARG A 22 -7.70 2.94 4.29
CA ARG A 22 -7.85 3.96 3.25
C ARG A 22 -6.51 4.14 2.55
N VAL A 23 -6.51 4.10 1.24
CA VAL A 23 -5.34 4.36 0.40
C VAL A 23 -5.64 5.57 -0.46
N VAL A 24 -4.76 6.55 -0.37
CA VAL A 24 -4.83 7.76 -1.18
C VAL A 24 -3.57 7.84 -2.04
N LEU A 25 -3.75 7.86 -3.36
CA LEU A 25 -2.68 8.10 -4.32
C LEU A 25 -3.00 9.41 -5.05
N LYS A 26 -2.15 10.42 -4.88
CA LYS A 26 -2.33 11.69 -5.58
C LYS A 26 -1.05 12.17 -6.23
N GLY A 27 -1.18 12.73 -7.41
CA GLY A 27 -0.09 13.39 -8.13
C GLY A 27 0.58 12.52 -9.18
N ARG A 28 1.69 13.02 -9.70
CA ARG A 28 2.47 12.35 -10.76
C ARG A 28 3.40 11.30 -10.14
N MET A 29 3.28 10.06 -10.58
CA MET A 29 4.16 8.96 -10.17
C MET A 29 4.59 8.17 -11.41
N GLY A 30 5.90 8.09 -11.66
CA GLY A 30 6.42 7.59 -12.93
C GLY A 30 5.80 8.32 -14.14
N GLU A 31 5.22 7.56 -15.06
CA GLU A 31 4.58 8.08 -16.27
C GLU A 31 3.08 8.41 -16.10
N GLY A 32 2.49 8.10 -14.93
CA GLY A 32 1.05 8.23 -14.67
C GLY A 32 0.68 9.44 -13.80
N TRP A 33 -0.55 9.91 -13.95
CA TRP A 33 -1.20 10.77 -12.97
C TRP A 33 -2.17 9.93 -12.17
N PHE A 34 -2.09 10.02 -10.84
CA PHE A 34 -2.96 9.31 -9.93
C PHE A 34 -3.83 10.32 -9.19
N ASP A 35 -5.13 10.05 -9.12
CA ASP A 35 -6.09 10.71 -8.22
C ASP A 35 -7.08 9.66 -7.73
N GLU A 36 -6.62 8.86 -6.78
CA GLU A 36 -7.35 7.72 -6.25
C GLU A 36 -7.48 7.86 -4.74
N ASP A 37 -8.69 7.64 -4.22
CA ASP A 37 -9.00 7.57 -2.81
C ASP A 37 -9.95 6.40 -2.60
N ARG A 38 -9.44 5.31 -2.04
CA ARG A 38 -10.18 4.04 -1.93
C ARG A 38 -9.97 3.40 -0.57
N ARG A 39 -11.01 2.71 -0.09
CA ARG A 39 -10.89 1.81 1.06
C ARG A 39 -10.69 0.38 0.58
N LEU A 40 -9.57 -0.22 0.97
CA LEU A 40 -9.26 -1.61 0.69
C LEU A 40 -9.61 -2.48 1.90
N ARG A 41 -10.31 -3.58 1.66
CA ARG A 41 -10.52 -4.63 2.66
C ARG A 41 -9.35 -5.61 2.59
N LEU A 42 -8.73 -5.87 3.74
CA LEU A 42 -7.60 -6.77 3.92
C LEU A 42 -7.91 -7.78 5.02
N PRO A 43 -7.22 -8.94 5.05
CA PRO A 43 -7.31 -9.87 6.19
C PRO A 43 -6.77 -9.23 7.48
N ALA A 44 -7.25 -9.72 8.63
CA ALA A 44 -6.64 -9.40 9.93
C ALA A 44 -5.13 -9.72 9.91
N GLY A 45 -4.32 -8.85 10.51
CA GLY A 45 -2.87 -9.02 10.53
C GLY A 45 -2.18 -8.71 9.20
N ALA A 46 -2.88 -8.13 8.23
CA ALA A 46 -2.26 -7.68 6.98
C ALA A 46 -1.16 -6.66 7.26
N THR A 47 -0.07 -6.78 6.51
CA THR A 47 1.09 -5.87 6.61
C THR A 47 1.05 -4.79 5.54
N LEU A 48 1.93 -3.79 5.63
CA LEU A 48 2.14 -2.81 4.58
C LEU A 48 2.46 -3.47 3.22
N GLY A 49 3.30 -4.51 3.21
CA GLY A 49 3.56 -5.29 2.00
C GLY A 49 2.33 -5.99 1.44
N THR A 50 1.44 -6.48 2.32
CA THR A 50 0.16 -7.09 1.91
C THR A 50 -0.76 -6.06 1.25
N LEU A 51 -0.82 -4.84 1.80
CA LEU A 51 -1.58 -3.72 1.22
C LEU A 51 -1.07 -3.36 -0.18
N ILE A 52 0.24 -3.25 -0.37
CA ILE A 52 0.86 -2.93 -1.67
C ILE A 52 0.48 -3.99 -2.72
N ALA A 53 0.63 -5.27 -2.37
CA ALA A 53 0.27 -6.37 -3.26
C ALA A 53 -1.23 -6.38 -3.62
N GLU A 54 -2.11 -6.09 -2.67
CA GLU A 54 -3.56 -6.06 -2.90
C GLU A 54 -3.99 -4.83 -3.72
N ALA A 55 -3.35 -3.68 -3.53
CA ALA A 55 -3.56 -2.50 -4.34
C ALA A 55 -3.17 -2.75 -5.81
N ASP A 56 -2.05 -3.44 -6.05
CA ASP A 56 -1.62 -3.84 -7.40
C ASP A 56 -2.61 -4.78 -8.06
N ARG A 57 -3.10 -5.79 -7.33
CA ARG A 57 -4.15 -6.70 -7.83
C ARG A 57 -5.42 -5.96 -8.26
N ARG A 58 -5.69 -4.80 -7.66
CA ARG A 58 -6.84 -3.93 -7.98
C ARG A 58 -6.53 -2.88 -9.05
N GLY A 59 -5.34 -2.91 -9.65
CA GLY A 59 -4.92 -2.04 -10.74
C GLY A 59 -4.35 -0.69 -10.32
N LEU A 60 -4.05 -0.48 -9.03
CA LEU A 60 -3.46 0.78 -8.56
C LEU A 60 -1.96 0.92 -8.87
N GLY A 61 -1.26 -0.20 -9.11
CA GLY A 61 0.15 -0.19 -9.54
C GLY A 61 1.10 0.46 -8.53
N LEU A 62 0.82 0.34 -7.23
CA LEU A 62 1.64 0.85 -6.13
C LEU A 62 3.08 0.34 -6.18
N SER A 63 3.32 -0.95 -6.44
CA SER A 63 4.71 -1.43 -6.48
C SER A 63 5.50 -0.73 -7.59
N LYS A 64 4.92 -0.58 -8.78
CA LYS A 64 5.55 0.13 -9.89
C LYS A 64 5.77 1.62 -9.57
N ALA A 65 4.82 2.27 -8.91
CA ALA A 65 4.96 3.65 -8.48
C ALA A 65 6.12 3.81 -7.48
N ILE A 66 6.19 2.94 -6.46
CA ILE A 66 7.23 2.91 -5.44
C ILE A 66 8.61 2.58 -6.04
N GLU A 67 8.67 1.65 -7.00
CA GLU A 67 9.91 1.28 -7.68
C GLU A 67 10.42 2.39 -8.60
N SER A 68 9.53 3.05 -9.35
CA SER A 68 9.89 4.09 -10.31
C SER A 68 10.30 5.43 -9.69
N SER A 69 10.11 5.61 -8.38
CA SER A 69 10.48 6.84 -7.68
C SER A 69 11.12 6.55 -6.32
N PRO A 70 12.45 6.73 -6.20
CA PRO A 70 13.14 6.66 -4.91
C PRO A 70 12.54 7.61 -3.86
N HIS A 71 12.01 8.76 -4.28
CA HIS A 71 11.32 9.70 -3.39
C HIS A 71 10.02 9.13 -2.82
N LEU A 72 9.25 8.36 -3.60
CA LEU A 72 8.00 7.75 -3.11
C LEU A 72 8.25 6.71 -2.01
N ARG A 73 9.38 6.00 -2.08
CA ARG A 73 9.79 5.06 -1.02
C ARG A 73 9.95 5.72 0.34
N HIS A 74 10.36 6.99 0.38
CA HIS A 74 10.60 7.75 1.61
C HIS A 74 9.47 8.72 1.97
N THR A 75 8.46 8.87 1.11
CA THR A 75 7.35 9.83 1.28
C THR A 75 5.99 9.17 1.48
N LEU A 76 5.93 7.83 1.55
CA LEU A 76 4.74 7.15 2.05
C LEU A 76 4.40 7.68 3.44
N MET A 77 3.15 8.07 3.62
CA MET A 77 2.62 8.53 4.89
C MET A 77 1.66 7.47 5.42
N TRP A 78 1.86 7.03 6.66
CA TRP A 78 0.91 6.18 7.38
C TRP A 78 0.38 6.96 8.58
N ASN A 79 -0.93 7.21 8.58
CA ASN A 79 -1.63 8.03 9.58
C ASN A 79 -0.95 9.40 9.77
N GLY A 80 -0.53 10.03 8.67
CA GLY A 80 0.14 11.32 8.67
C GLY A 80 1.62 11.31 9.09
N ARG A 81 2.21 10.13 9.38
CA ARG A 81 3.64 10.00 9.68
C ARG A 81 4.40 9.48 8.46
N ARG A 82 5.59 10.03 8.19
CA ARG A 82 6.48 9.49 7.16
C ARG A 82 6.94 8.09 7.57
N THR A 83 6.74 7.14 6.68
CA THR A 83 7.06 5.73 6.90
C THR A 83 7.81 5.22 5.68
N PRO A 84 9.15 5.12 5.73
CA PRO A 84 9.93 4.54 4.66
C PRO A 84 9.46 3.11 4.37
N VAL A 85 9.08 2.83 3.12
CA VAL A 85 8.47 1.57 2.72
C VAL A 85 9.38 0.39 3.05
N ASP A 86 10.65 0.47 2.63
CA ASP A 86 11.63 -0.62 2.73
C ASP A 86 11.92 -1.02 4.20
N GLU A 87 11.69 -0.13 5.15
CA GLU A 87 11.88 -0.38 6.59
C GLU A 87 10.62 -0.94 7.28
N HIS A 88 9.45 -0.83 6.64
CA HIS A 88 8.14 -1.07 7.29
C HIS A 88 7.24 -2.05 6.52
N LEU A 89 7.76 -2.79 5.53
CA LEU A 89 6.97 -3.76 4.77
C LEU A 89 6.25 -4.80 5.64
N ASP A 90 6.87 -5.20 6.75
CA ASP A 90 6.33 -6.19 7.69
C ASP A 90 5.48 -5.57 8.82
N ALA A 91 5.36 -4.25 8.85
CA ALA A 91 4.55 -3.58 9.86
C ALA A 91 3.05 -3.88 9.65
N VAL A 92 2.38 -4.24 10.74
CA VAL A 92 0.97 -4.69 10.73
C VAL A 92 0.03 -3.49 10.74
N LEU A 93 -0.95 -3.51 9.83
CA LEU A 93 -1.99 -2.50 9.70
C LEU A 93 -3.17 -2.80 10.63
N ALA A 94 -3.85 -1.74 11.06
CA ALA A 94 -5.07 -1.77 11.85
C ALA A 94 -6.30 -1.32 11.02
N ASP A 95 -7.50 -1.68 11.47
CA ASP A 95 -8.74 -1.14 10.87
C ASP A 95 -8.78 0.39 11.07
N GLY A 96 -9.13 1.09 10.00
CA GLY A 96 -9.18 2.55 9.98
C GLY A 96 -7.86 3.24 9.63
N ASP A 97 -6.76 2.49 9.45
CA ASP A 97 -5.48 3.06 9.01
C ASP A 97 -5.61 3.77 7.66
N GLU A 98 -4.81 4.82 7.50
CA GLU A 98 -4.74 5.62 6.29
C GLU A 98 -3.30 5.63 5.75
N VAL A 99 -3.16 5.24 4.49
CA VAL A 99 -1.89 5.22 3.76
C VAL A 99 -1.98 6.20 2.59
N TYR A 100 -1.02 7.10 2.51
CA TYR A 100 -0.94 8.11 1.46
C TYR A 100 0.37 7.96 0.71
N LEU A 101 0.27 7.98 -0.62
CA LEU A 101 1.39 8.29 -1.48
C LEU A 101 1.06 9.57 -2.25
N LEU A 102 1.90 10.57 -2.05
CA LEU A 102 1.75 11.88 -2.67
C LEU A 102 2.94 12.08 -3.59
N GLY A 103 2.68 12.15 -4.89
CA GLY A 103 3.66 12.56 -5.87
C GLY A 103 4.20 13.95 -5.51
N PRO A 104 5.47 14.25 -5.85
CA PRO A 104 6.04 15.56 -5.58
C PRO A 104 5.18 16.65 -6.20
N VAL A 105 4.78 17.62 -5.38
CA VAL A 105 4.16 18.85 -5.88
C VAL A 105 5.28 19.66 -6.50
N ALA A 106 5.25 19.85 -7.82
CA ALA A 106 6.09 20.86 -8.44
C ALA A 106 5.61 22.22 -7.93
N GLY A 107 6.22 22.71 -6.85
CA GLY A 107 6.12 24.12 -6.47
C GLY A 107 6.80 24.91 -7.57
N GLY A 108 6.04 25.80 -8.22
CA GLY A 108 6.60 26.82 -9.11
C GLY A 108 7.47 27.82 -8.37
#